data_AF-A0A417C9T6-F1
#
_entry.id   AF-A0A417C9T6-F1
#
_cell.length_a   1.000
_cell.length_b   1.000
_cell.length_c   1.000
_cell.angle_alpha   90.00
_cell.angle_beta   90.00
_cell.angle_gamma   90.00
#
_symmetry.space_group_name_H-M   'P 1'
#
loop_
_entity.id
_entity.type
_entity.pdbx_description
1 polymer ?
#
loop_
_entity_poly.entity_id
_entity_poly.type
_entity_poly.pdbx_seq_one_letter_code
_entity_poly.pdbx_strand_id
1 'polypeptide(L)'
;MWSLSLRSYGDYTLVVSPSKRTGCTKNLYQEIEQFVATHFPQAIEVKRWINQDCMSLDQIPYIGKYSILSHNLYVATGYNEWGFTSSMLAAKIISDMI
;
A
#
# COMPACT_ATOMS: atom_id res chain seq x y z
N MET A 1 -18.54 8.82 8.40
CA MET A 1 -17.37 9.68 8.68
C MET A 1 -16.31 9.27 7.67
N TRP A 2 -15.97 10.14 6.73
CA TRP A 2 -14.95 9.86 5.72
C TRP A 2 -13.60 9.67 6.42
N SER A 3 -12.91 8.56 6.23
CA SER A 3 -11.56 8.36 6.79
C SER A 3 -10.53 8.48 5.67
N LEU A 4 -10.43 9.67 5.09
CA LEU A 4 -9.38 10.00 4.13
C LEU A 4 -8.06 10.27 4.87
N SER A 5 -6.94 9.89 4.25
CA SER A 5 -5.60 10.20 4.73
C SER A 5 -4.96 11.28 3.87
N LEU A 6 -4.27 12.22 4.50
CA LEU A 6 -3.58 13.33 3.84
C LEU A 6 -2.10 13.32 4.20
N ARG A 7 -1.24 13.54 3.21
CA ARG A 7 0.20 13.69 3.42
C ARG A 7 0.79 14.72 2.47
N SER A 8 1.50 15.70 3.01
CA SER A 8 2.22 16.68 2.21
C SER A 8 3.61 16.18 1.82
N TYR A 9 4.06 16.55 0.62
CA TYR A 9 5.40 16.28 0.09
C TYR A 9 5.81 17.42 -0.86
N GLY A 10 6.73 18.28 -0.41
CA GLY A 10 7.03 19.52 -1.12
C GLY A 10 5.77 20.35 -1.34
N ASP A 11 5.55 20.79 -2.58
CA ASP A 11 4.36 21.56 -2.99
C ASP A 11 3.12 20.68 -3.25
N TYR A 12 3.21 19.37 -3.05
CA TYR A 12 2.13 18.43 -3.31
C TYR A 12 1.44 17.98 -2.03
N THR A 13 0.13 17.75 -2.11
CA THR A 13 -0.64 17.04 -1.08
C THR A 13 -1.19 15.76 -1.68
N LEU A 14 -0.82 14.62 -1.09
CA LEU A 14 -1.42 13.33 -1.40
C LEU A 14 -2.69 13.18 -0.59
N VAL A 15 -3.78 12.81 -1.27
CA VAL A 15 -5.07 12.48 -0.65
C VAL A 15 -5.40 11.04 -1.00
N VAL A 16 -5.63 10.21 0.00
CA VAL A 16 -5.79 8.76 -0.14
C VAL A 16 -7.11 8.33 0.48
N SER A 17 -7.90 7.56 -0.26
CA SER A 17 -9.12 6.94 0.23
C SER A 17 -8.84 5.65 1.01
N PRO A 18 -9.79 5.19 1.85
CA PRO A 18 -9.73 3.85 2.42
C PRO A 18 -9.55 2.75 1.37
N SER A 19 -8.99 1.62 1.81
CA SER A 19 -8.88 0.40 1.01
C SER A 19 -10.24 -0.01 0.45
N LYS A 20 -10.30 -0.36 -0.84
CA LYS A 20 -11.48 -0.98 -1.46
C LYS A 20 -11.16 -2.41 -1.84
N ARG A 21 -12.17 -3.28 -1.86
CA ARG A 21 -12.00 -4.69 -2.25
C ARG A 21 -11.46 -4.77 -3.68
N THR A 22 -10.46 -5.62 -3.88
CA THR A 22 -9.90 -5.91 -5.21
C THR A 22 -11.01 -6.32 -6.19
N GLY A 23 -10.97 -5.75 -7.39
CA GLY A 23 -11.98 -5.96 -8.44
C GLY A 23 -13.17 -5.00 -8.40
N CYS A 24 -13.34 -4.20 -7.34
CA CYS A 24 -14.27 -3.08 -7.35
C CYS A 24 -13.65 -1.91 -8.14
N THR A 25 -14.24 -1.54 -9.28
CA THR A 25 -13.71 -0.46 -10.15
C THR A 25 -14.61 0.77 -10.24
N LYS A 26 -15.82 0.71 -9.69
CA LYS A 26 -16.80 1.80 -9.76
C LYS A 26 -16.50 2.85 -8.68
N ASN A 27 -16.62 4.12 -9.06
CA ASN A 27 -16.56 5.29 -8.16
C ASN A 27 -15.32 5.27 -7.24
N LEU A 28 -14.17 4.86 -7.77
CA LEU A 28 -12.94 4.77 -6.99
C LEU A 28 -12.49 6.14 -6.47
N TYR A 29 -12.66 7.18 -7.28
CA TYR A 29 -12.17 8.53 -6.99
C TYR A 29 -13.23 9.49 -6.45
N GLN A 30 -14.52 9.18 -6.55
CA GLN A 30 -15.61 10.11 -6.26
C GLN A 30 -15.50 10.75 -4.86
N GLU A 31 -15.12 9.96 -3.87
CA GLU A 31 -14.92 10.42 -2.49
C GLU A 31 -13.76 11.41 -2.36
N ILE A 32 -12.62 11.11 -3.00
CA ILE A 32 -11.45 11.98 -3.01
C ILE A 32 -11.75 13.27 -3.78
N GLU A 33 -12.41 13.17 -4.93
CA GLU A 33 -12.78 14.32 -5.77
C GLU A 33 -13.72 15.28 -5.02
N GLN A 34 -14.75 14.75 -4.35
CA GLN A 34 -15.67 15.56 -3.56
C GLN A 34 -14.96 16.24 -2.38
N PHE A 35 -14.06 15.52 -1.70
CA PHE A 35 -13.28 16.08 -0.60
C PHE A 35 -12.33 17.18 -1.09
N VAL A 36 -11.58 16.94 -2.16
CA VAL A 36 -10.64 17.93 -2.71
C VAL A 36 -11.39 19.17 -3.20
N ALA A 37 -12.51 19.01 -3.91
CA ALA A 37 -13.31 20.15 -4.36
C ALA A 37 -13.87 20.99 -3.19
N THR A 38 -14.21 20.35 -2.07
CA THR A 38 -14.75 21.03 -0.89
C THR A 38 -13.68 21.74 -0.06
N HIS A 39 -12.52 21.09 0.14
CA HIS A 39 -11.49 21.57 1.09
C HIS A 39 -10.30 22.27 0.43
N PHE A 40 -10.06 21.99 -0.85
CA PHE A 40 -8.96 22.54 -1.63
C PHE A 40 -9.44 23.01 -3.02
N PRO A 41 -10.38 23.99 -3.08
CA PRO A 41 -11.04 24.38 -4.34
C PRO A 41 -10.10 24.96 -5.41
N GLN A 42 -8.89 25.36 -5.02
CA GLN A 42 -7.85 25.87 -5.93
C GLN A 42 -6.77 24.82 -6.25
N ALA A 43 -6.84 23.62 -5.68
CA ALA A 43 -5.88 22.58 -5.96
C ALA A 43 -6.04 22.08 -7.40
N ILE A 44 -4.90 21.84 -8.05
CA ILE A 44 -4.84 21.26 -9.39
C ILE A 44 -4.40 19.81 -9.22
N GLU A 45 -5.19 18.89 -9.76
CA GLU A 45 -4.80 17.49 -9.81
C GLU A 45 -3.61 17.32 -10.77
N VAL A 46 -2.48 16.86 -10.23
CA VAL A 46 -1.26 16.65 -11.01
C VAL A 46 -1.09 15.18 -11.40
N LYS A 47 -1.51 14.26 -10.52
CA LYS A 47 -1.40 12.81 -10.71
C LYS A 47 -2.52 12.09 -9.98
N ARG A 48 -2.89 10.93 -10.52
CA ARG A 48 -3.87 10.02 -9.94
C ARG A 48 -3.50 8.58 -10.28
N TRP A 49 -3.62 7.69 -9.31
CA TRP A 49 -3.36 6.27 -9.49
C TRP A 49 -4.12 5.45 -8.44
N ILE A 50 -4.13 4.13 -8.66
CA ILE A 50 -4.58 3.12 -7.71
C ILE A 50 -3.44 2.13 -7.56
N ASN A 51 -3.20 1.68 -6.33
CA ASN A 51 -2.34 0.55 -6.03
C ASN A 51 -3.18 -0.64 -5.57
N GLN A 52 -2.58 -1.83 -5.66
CA GLN A 52 -3.12 -3.04 -5.07
C GLN A 52 -2.06 -3.60 -4.15
N ASP A 53 -2.38 -3.67 -2.86
CA ASP A 53 -1.47 -4.21 -1.86
C ASP A 53 -1.59 -5.73 -1.79
N CYS A 54 -0.45 -6.41 -1.66
CA CYS A 54 -0.41 -7.86 -1.49
C CYS A 54 -0.73 -8.22 -0.03
N MET A 55 -1.95 -8.72 0.18
CA MET A 55 -2.45 -9.14 1.48
C MET A 55 -2.17 -10.63 1.73
N SER A 56 -1.59 -10.96 2.90
CA SER A 56 -1.47 -12.34 3.38
C SER A 56 -2.81 -12.90 3.85
N LEU A 57 -2.98 -14.23 3.89
CA LEU A 57 -4.25 -14.86 4.30
C LEU A 57 -4.57 -14.65 5.79
N ASP A 58 -3.55 -14.56 6.63
CA ASP A 58 -3.60 -14.46 8.09
C ASP A 58 -3.18 -13.08 8.61
N GLN A 59 -3.01 -12.11 7.70
CA GLN A 59 -2.56 -10.75 8.01
C GLN A 59 -1.11 -10.66 8.56
N ILE A 60 -0.32 -11.73 8.45
CA ILE A 60 1.09 -11.78 8.86
C ILE A 60 1.99 -11.87 7.61
N PRO A 61 3.02 -11.02 7.47
CA PRO A 61 3.95 -11.11 6.34
C PRO A 61 4.69 -12.44 6.30
N TYR A 62 4.85 -13.00 5.09
CA TYR A 62 5.63 -14.23 4.87
C TYR A 62 7.06 -13.86 4.50
N ILE A 63 7.99 -14.17 5.42
CA ILE A 63 9.42 -13.86 5.31
C ILE A 63 10.24 -15.10 5.66
N GLY A 64 11.07 -15.59 4.74
CA GLY A 64 11.99 -16.72 5.00
C GLY A 64 12.08 -17.72 3.84
N LYS A 65 12.39 -18.99 4.13
CA LYS A 65 12.43 -20.05 3.11
C LYS A 65 11.04 -20.31 2.53
N TYR A 66 10.95 -20.43 1.21
CA TYR A 66 9.68 -20.67 0.52
C TYR A 66 9.09 -22.06 0.84
N SER A 67 9.94 -23.08 0.87
CA SER A 67 9.55 -24.46 1.17
C SER A 67 10.75 -25.25 1.67
N ILE A 68 10.49 -26.30 2.46
CA ILE A 68 11.52 -27.25 2.93
C ILE A 68 12.20 -27.96 1.75
N LEU A 69 11.48 -28.13 0.63
CA LEU A 69 11.98 -28.85 -0.56
C LEU A 69 12.76 -27.96 -1.53
N SER A 70 12.70 -26.63 -1.38
CA SER A 70 13.30 -25.68 -2.32
C SER A 70 14.58 -25.09 -1.73
N HIS A 71 15.72 -25.57 -2.22
CA HIS A 71 17.02 -25.03 -1.84
C HIS A 71 17.20 -23.63 -2.44
N ASN A 72 17.69 -22.69 -1.64
CA ASN A 72 17.99 -21.31 -2.02
C ASN A 72 16.81 -20.50 -2.61
N LEU A 73 15.57 -20.85 -2.27
CA LEU A 73 14.38 -20.08 -2.61
C LEU A 73 13.75 -19.47 -1.37
N TYR A 74 13.62 -18.14 -1.37
CA TYR A 74 13.12 -17.35 -0.24
C TYR A 74 11.92 -16.51 -0.66
N VAL A 75 11.08 -16.15 0.30
CA VAL A 75 9.89 -15.32 0.13
C VAL A 75 9.93 -14.12 1.08
N ALA A 76 9.42 -13.00 0.59
CA ALA A 76 9.26 -11.74 1.29
C ALA A 76 8.00 -11.06 0.70
N THR A 77 6.82 -11.45 1.18
CA THR A 77 5.52 -11.01 0.62
C THR A 77 4.44 -10.90 1.68
N GLY A 78 3.23 -10.48 1.28
CA GLY A 78 2.09 -10.39 2.19
C GLY A 78 2.24 -9.27 3.22
N TYR A 79 2.95 -8.19 2.88
CA TYR A 79 3.18 -7.07 3.78
C TYR A 79 1.93 -6.25 4.09
N ASN A 80 0.81 -6.57 3.45
CA ASN A 80 -0.39 -5.76 3.50
C ASN A 80 -0.02 -4.31 3.07
N GLU A 81 -0.54 -3.31 3.76
CA GLU A 81 -0.25 -1.89 3.48
C GLU A 81 1.10 -1.40 4.08
N TRP A 82 1.90 -2.29 4.68
CA TRP A 82 3.08 -1.94 5.49
C TRP A 82 4.41 -2.36 4.87
N GLY A 83 4.45 -2.53 3.54
CA GLY A 83 5.65 -2.98 2.82
C GLY A 83 6.87 -2.08 3.04
N PHE A 84 6.69 -0.76 2.99
CA PHE A 84 7.81 0.18 3.21
C PHE A 84 8.42 0.04 4.61
N THR A 85 7.60 -0.17 5.64
CA THR A 85 8.07 -0.32 7.03
C THR A 85 8.74 -1.67 7.28
N SER A 86 8.18 -2.75 6.72
CA SER A 86 8.61 -4.12 7.03
C SER A 86 9.68 -4.67 6.08
N SER A 87 9.95 -4.00 4.95
CA SER A 87 10.91 -4.44 3.94
C SER A 87 12.34 -4.62 4.50
N MET A 88 12.82 -3.67 5.31
CA MET A 88 14.16 -3.73 5.90
C MET A 88 14.33 -4.91 6.86
N LEU A 89 13.29 -5.22 7.64
CA LEU A 89 13.28 -6.41 8.51
C LEU A 89 13.40 -7.68 7.67
N ALA A 90 12.63 -7.78 6.58
CA ALA A 90 12.66 -8.93 5.70
C ALA A 90 14.03 -9.10 5.02
N ALA A 91 14.62 -8.00 4.55
CA ALA A 91 15.96 -8.01 3.96
C ALA A 91 16.99 -8.53 4.97
N LYS A 92 16.94 -8.10 6.23
CA LYS A 92 17.83 -8.59 7.28
C LYS A 92 17.66 -10.09 7.53
N ILE A 93 16.42 -10.55 7.73
CA ILE A 93 16.12 -11.97 7.99
C ILE A 93 16.62 -12.86 6.85
N ILE A 94 16.35 -12.48 5.59
CA ILE A 94 16.79 -13.27 4.44
C ILE A 94 18.31 -13.25 4.31
N SER A 95 18.96 -12.10 4.54
CA SER A 95 20.42 -11.99 4.47
C SER A 95 21.11 -12.86 5.52
N ASP A 96 20.54 -12.97 6.73
CA ASP A 96 21.06 -13.87 7.78
C ASP A 96 20.91 -15.37 7.42
N MET A 97 20.09 -15.71 6.41
CA MET A 97 19.88 -17.08 5.92
C MET A 97 20.69 -17.44 4.67
N ILE A 98 21.47 -16.51 4.13
CA ILE A 98 22.33 -16.67 2.94
C ILE A 98 23.79 -16.70 3.39
#